data_AF-A0A1G0B7Y0-F1
#
_entry.id   AF-A0A1G0B7Y0-F1
#
_cell.length_a   1.000
_cell.length_b   1.000
_cell.length_c   1.000
_cell.angle_alpha   90.00
_cell.angle_beta   90.00
_cell.angle_gamma   90.00
#
_symmetry.space_group_name_H-M   'P 1'
#
loop_
_entity.id
_entity.type
_entity.pdbx_description
1 polymer ?
#
loop_
_entity_poly.entity_id
_entity_poly.type
_entity_poly.pdbx_seq_one_letter_code
_entity_poly.pdbx_strand_id
1 'polypeptide(L)'
;MPVLDDAKEVVNIIKKVGNPDAVILFGSIAKEAMGKDIDLLIIGNKREEKKIARSLYPFFQKYSLDTFFVSKKTLKEMYYRESPFLRLIQKEGRLLYMHNSLKDWYDSGLEDFRQAEYLCEGGFYRGACFSCQQAIKKFIKWILLKKGWELEKIHSIRRLVVIAEKFEIHVPLQDEEMDFIDSIYKGRYSGEEGASAT
;
A
#
# COMPACT_ATOMS: atom_id res chain seq x y z
N MET A 1 23.84 13.85 -9.66
CA MET A 1 22.69 13.04 -10.10
C MET A 1 21.85 12.77 -8.88
N PRO A 2 20.53 13.04 -8.90
CA PRO A 2 19.65 12.72 -7.78
C PRO A 2 19.59 11.21 -7.51
N VAL A 3 19.44 10.85 -6.24
CA VAL A 3 19.18 9.48 -5.75
C VAL A 3 17.81 9.39 -5.07
N LEU A 4 17.40 8.18 -4.70
CA LEU A 4 16.13 7.91 -4.01
C LEU A 4 15.88 8.81 -2.78
N ASP A 5 16.91 9.11 -1.99
CA ASP A 5 16.75 9.94 -0.78
C ASP A 5 16.54 11.43 -1.09
N ASP A 6 17.04 11.95 -2.23
CA ASP A 6 16.66 13.28 -2.72
C ASP A 6 15.17 13.34 -3.07
N ALA A 7 14.65 12.28 -3.70
CA ALA A 7 13.22 12.19 -3.99
C ALA A 7 12.38 12.16 -2.70
N LYS A 8 12.84 11.47 -1.64
CA LYS A 8 12.20 11.50 -0.32
C LYS A 8 12.25 12.89 0.33
N GLU A 9 13.35 13.65 0.16
CA GLU A 9 13.45 15.04 0.62
C GLU A 9 12.36 15.91 -0.04
N VAL A 10 12.25 15.84 -1.37
CA VAL A 10 11.21 16.54 -2.15
C VAL A 10 9.80 16.16 -1.65
N VAL A 11 9.51 14.86 -1.48
CA VAL A 11 8.20 14.39 -0.97
C VAL A 11 7.89 14.92 0.44
N ASN A 12 8.90 15.06 1.31
CA ASN A 12 8.70 15.65 2.63
C ASN A 12 8.33 17.14 2.58
N ILE A 13 8.78 17.89 1.57
CA ILE A 13 8.32 19.28 1.34
C ILE A 13 6.88 19.29 0.83
N ILE A 14 6.54 18.43 -0.14
CA ILE A 14 5.17 18.31 -0.67
C ILE A 14 4.17 18.03 0.48
N LYS A 15 4.50 17.09 1.38
CA LYS A 15 3.70 16.72 2.57
C LYS A 15 3.55 17.84 3.61
N LYS A 16 4.51 18.77 3.71
CA LYS A 16 4.43 19.93 4.63
C LYS A 16 3.60 21.07 4.05
N VAL A 17 3.55 21.17 2.72
CA VAL A 17 2.97 22.32 2.02
C VAL A 17 1.54 22.05 1.56
N GLY A 18 1.20 20.82 1.17
CA GLY A 18 -0.16 20.41 0.84
C GLY A 18 -0.52 19.08 1.48
N ASN A 19 -1.74 18.62 1.25
CA ASN A 19 -2.23 17.33 1.70
C ASN A 19 -2.54 16.40 0.51
N PRO A 20 -1.51 15.98 -0.27
CA PRO A 20 -1.72 15.08 -1.40
C PRO A 20 -2.25 13.73 -0.90
N ASP A 21 -3.09 13.09 -1.70
CA ASP A 21 -3.57 11.74 -1.45
C ASP A 21 -2.43 10.70 -1.58
N ALA A 22 -1.53 10.89 -2.55
CA ALA A 22 -0.35 10.06 -2.73
C ALA A 22 0.75 10.77 -3.52
N VAL A 23 2.00 10.32 -3.36
CA VAL A 23 3.12 10.69 -4.25
C VAL A 23 3.86 9.43 -4.66
N ILE A 24 4.04 9.25 -5.97
CA ILE A 24 4.68 8.10 -6.61
C ILE A 24 5.87 8.61 -7.41
N LEU A 25 7.06 8.09 -7.13
CA LEU A 25 8.25 8.28 -7.95
C LEU A 25 8.20 7.30 -9.13
N PHE A 26 8.55 7.74 -10.33
CA PHE A 26 8.70 6.86 -11.49
C PHE A 26 9.99 7.18 -12.24
N GLY A 27 10.12 6.69 -13.48
CA GLY A 27 11.29 7.00 -14.31
C GLY A 27 12.59 6.33 -13.85
N SER A 28 13.72 7.03 -14.02
CA SER A 28 15.07 6.48 -13.85
C SER A 28 15.36 6.07 -12.39
N ILE A 29 15.16 6.99 -11.43
CA ILE A 29 15.42 6.75 -10.01
C ILE A 29 14.54 5.60 -9.45
N ALA A 30 13.31 5.44 -9.93
CA ALA A 30 12.43 4.37 -9.45
C ALA A 30 12.96 2.96 -9.80
N LYS A 31 13.67 2.82 -10.93
CA LYS A 31 14.27 1.56 -11.40
C LYS A 31 15.67 1.32 -10.82
N GLU A 32 16.51 2.34 -10.86
CA GLU A 32 17.97 2.21 -10.69
C GLU A 32 18.48 2.86 -9.38
N ALA A 33 17.57 3.39 -8.55
CA ALA A 33 17.84 4.16 -7.32
C ALA A 33 18.64 5.46 -7.49
N MET A 34 19.10 5.75 -8.71
CA MET A 34 19.81 6.95 -9.16
C MET A 34 19.29 7.34 -10.54
N GLY A 35 19.35 8.63 -10.88
CA GLY A 35 18.81 9.12 -12.15
C GLY A 35 19.36 10.47 -12.56
N LYS A 36 18.87 10.98 -13.70
CA LYS A 36 19.18 12.33 -14.18
C LYS A 36 18.19 13.36 -13.60
N ASP A 37 16.97 12.92 -13.41
CA ASP A 37 15.73 13.63 -13.16
C ASP A 37 14.94 12.95 -12.03
N ILE A 38 14.12 13.73 -11.32
CA ILE A 38 13.17 13.22 -10.33
C ILE A 38 11.75 13.32 -10.92
N ASP A 39 11.21 12.20 -11.41
CA ASP A 39 9.84 12.12 -11.93
C ASP A 39 8.82 11.80 -10.81
N LEU A 40 7.93 12.74 -10.46
CA LEU A 40 6.91 12.55 -9.43
C LEU A 40 5.48 12.67 -9.98
N LEU A 41 4.68 11.63 -9.77
CA LEU A 41 3.22 11.71 -9.89
C LEU A 41 2.63 12.06 -8.52
N ILE A 42 2.01 13.22 -8.42
CA ILE A 42 1.35 13.73 -7.22
C ILE A 42 -0.16 13.60 -7.42
N ILE A 43 -0.81 12.78 -6.60
CA ILE A 43 -2.27 12.60 -6.59
C ILE A 43 -2.82 13.48 -5.46
N GLY A 44 -3.76 14.38 -5.73
CA GLY A 44 -4.28 15.28 -4.70
C GLY A 44 -5.38 16.24 -5.15
N ASN A 45 -5.68 17.24 -4.31
CA ASN A 45 -6.63 18.29 -4.63
C ASN A 45 -6.01 19.32 -5.57
N LYS A 46 -6.63 19.55 -6.74
CA LYS A 46 -6.13 20.48 -7.76
C LYS A 46 -5.98 21.94 -7.28
N ARG A 47 -6.64 22.32 -6.17
CA ARG A 47 -6.43 23.63 -5.53
C ARG A 47 -5.02 23.78 -4.92
N GLU A 48 -4.36 22.68 -4.57
CA GLU A 48 -3.04 22.67 -3.92
C GLU A 48 -1.88 22.62 -4.92
N GLU A 49 -2.13 22.19 -6.17
CA GLU A 49 -1.15 22.07 -7.27
C GLU A 49 -0.20 23.28 -7.36
N LYS A 50 -0.76 24.49 -7.45
CA LYS A 50 0.03 25.74 -7.52
C LYS A 50 0.84 26.04 -6.26
N LYS A 51 0.35 25.63 -5.08
CA LYS A 51 1.03 25.83 -3.79
C LYS A 51 2.22 24.87 -3.67
N ILE A 52 2.00 23.60 -4.03
CA ILE A 52 3.02 22.55 -4.07
C ILE A 52 4.11 22.92 -5.08
N ALA A 53 3.75 23.22 -6.35
CA ALA A 53 4.72 23.61 -7.37
C ALA A 53 5.60 24.79 -6.94
N ARG A 54 5.01 25.81 -6.29
CA ARG A 54 5.76 26.95 -5.72
C ARG A 54 6.77 26.54 -4.64
N SER A 55 6.44 25.57 -3.78
CA SER A 55 7.38 25.09 -2.76
C SER A 55 8.55 24.30 -3.31
N LEU A 56 8.46 23.84 -4.56
CA LEU A 56 9.50 23.05 -5.20
C LEU A 56 10.52 23.90 -5.97
N TYR A 57 10.28 25.21 -6.17
CA TYR A 57 11.21 26.13 -6.85
C TYR A 57 12.69 26.02 -6.40
N PRO A 58 13.02 25.87 -5.11
CA PRO A 58 14.42 25.67 -4.67
C PRO A 58 15.06 24.38 -5.21
N PHE A 59 14.27 23.33 -5.46
CA PHE A 59 14.77 22.04 -5.94
C PHE A 59 15.01 22.02 -7.45
N PHE A 60 14.25 22.78 -8.25
CA PHE A 60 14.51 22.94 -9.69
C PHE A 60 15.88 23.56 -10.00
N GLN A 61 16.50 24.25 -9.04
CA GLN A 61 17.87 24.76 -9.17
C GLN A 61 18.94 23.70 -8.85
N LYS A 62 18.58 22.64 -8.11
CA LYS A 62 19.48 21.56 -7.67
C LYS A 62 19.39 20.34 -8.58
N TYR A 63 18.19 20.02 -9.07
CA TYR A 63 17.86 18.84 -9.87
C TYR A 63 16.87 19.16 -10.98
N SER A 64 16.88 18.38 -12.07
CA SER A 64 15.73 18.30 -12.97
C SER A 64 14.61 17.59 -12.22
N LEU A 65 13.44 18.20 -12.11
CA LEU A 65 12.32 17.76 -11.28
C LEU A 65 11.03 17.88 -12.09
N ASP A 66 10.47 16.76 -12.51
CA ASP A 66 9.28 16.73 -13.36
C ASP A 66 8.08 16.22 -12.55
N THR A 67 7.15 17.13 -12.26
CA THR A 67 5.99 16.83 -11.40
C THR A 67 4.69 16.81 -12.19
N PHE A 68 4.02 15.67 -12.22
CA PHE A 68 2.70 15.49 -12.80
C PHE A 68 1.65 15.53 -11.69
N PHE A 69 0.79 16.54 -11.67
CA PHE A 69 -0.30 16.64 -10.68
C PHE A 69 -1.61 16.10 -11.25
N VAL A 70 -2.25 15.15 -10.57
CA VAL A 70 -3.54 14.57 -10.98
C VAL A 70 -4.56 14.56 -9.83
N SER A 71 -5.83 14.75 -10.17
CA SER A 71 -6.92 14.56 -9.20
C SER A 71 -7.40 13.11 -9.20
N LYS A 72 -8.06 12.65 -8.11
CA LYS A 72 -8.71 11.31 -8.08
C LYS A 72 -9.68 11.10 -9.26
N LYS A 73 -10.36 12.16 -9.71
CA LYS A 73 -11.25 12.10 -10.89
C LYS A 73 -10.46 11.83 -12.16
N THR A 74 -9.41 12.61 -12.41
CA THR A 74 -8.52 12.45 -13.57
C THR A 74 -7.84 11.08 -13.57
N LEU A 75 -7.40 10.60 -12.40
CA LEU A 75 -6.78 9.27 -12.26
C LEU A 75 -7.76 8.15 -12.64
N LYS A 76 -9.04 8.24 -12.22
CA LYS A 76 -10.08 7.30 -12.65
C LYS A 76 -10.34 7.37 -14.15
N GLU A 77 -10.41 8.56 -14.74
CA GLU A 77 -10.57 8.76 -16.19
C GLU A 77 -9.40 8.16 -16.98
N MET A 78 -8.17 8.28 -16.49
CA MET A 78 -6.97 7.65 -17.07
C MET A 78 -6.99 6.13 -16.95
N TYR A 79 -7.52 5.59 -15.85
CA TYR A 79 -7.70 4.15 -15.65
C TYR A 79 -8.72 3.56 -16.63
N TYR A 80 -9.92 4.12 -16.72
CA TYR A 80 -10.96 3.65 -17.64
C TYR A 80 -10.60 3.80 -19.13
N ARG A 81 -9.63 4.65 -19.46
CA ARG A 81 -9.10 4.83 -20.83
C ARG A 81 -7.79 4.07 -21.08
N GLU A 82 -7.38 3.18 -20.17
CA GLU A 82 -6.13 2.41 -20.22
C GLU A 82 -4.90 3.26 -20.59
N SER A 83 -4.80 4.45 -19.97
CA SER A 83 -3.77 5.43 -20.33
C SER A 83 -2.36 4.82 -20.36
N PRO A 84 -1.59 4.99 -21.46
CA PRO A 84 -0.21 4.51 -21.53
C PRO A 84 0.66 5.01 -20.38
N PHE A 85 0.42 6.25 -19.92
CA PHE A 85 1.08 6.80 -18.75
C PHE A 85 0.73 6.03 -17.47
N LEU A 86 -0.55 5.67 -17.26
CA LEU A 86 -0.91 4.89 -16.06
C LEU A 86 -0.30 3.47 -16.10
N ARG A 87 -0.18 2.86 -17.29
CA ARG A 87 0.53 1.58 -17.46
C ARG A 87 2.03 1.71 -17.15
N LEU A 88 2.67 2.83 -17.50
CA LEU A 88 4.05 3.13 -17.10
C LEU A 88 4.17 3.22 -15.57
N ILE A 89 3.30 3.99 -14.92
CA ILE A 89 3.27 4.14 -13.45
C ILE A 89 2.99 2.79 -12.76
N GLN A 90 2.14 1.93 -13.31
CA GLN A 90 1.89 0.58 -12.76
C GLN A 90 3.10 -0.36 -12.90
N LYS A 91 3.93 -0.18 -13.93
CA LYS A 91 5.11 -1.01 -14.20
C LYS A 91 6.35 -0.54 -13.43
N GLU A 92 6.49 0.77 -13.24
CA GLU A 92 7.75 1.41 -12.83
C GLU A 92 7.63 2.30 -11.59
N GLY A 93 6.41 2.59 -11.14
CA GLY A 93 6.15 3.52 -10.05
C GLY A 93 6.44 2.95 -8.66
N ARG A 94 7.27 3.64 -7.89
CA ARG A 94 7.51 3.41 -6.46
C ARG A 94 6.71 4.41 -5.64
N LEU A 95 5.78 3.91 -4.81
CA LEU A 95 5.01 4.73 -3.89
C LEU A 95 5.93 5.32 -2.81
N LEU A 96 6.06 6.65 -2.75
CA LEU A 96 6.86 7.33 -1.72
C LEU A 96 5.99 7.90 -0.57
N TYR A 97 4.70 8.13 -0.82
CA TYR A 97 3.75 8.58 0.19
C TYR A 97 2.31 8.23 -0.19
N MET A 98 1.48 7.93 0.81
CA MET A 98 0.02 7.82 0.68
C MET A 98 -0.65 8.34 1.95
N HIS A 99 -1.42 9.41 1.83
CA HIS A 99 -2.21 10.01 2.91
C HIS A 99 -3.32 9.07 3.36
N ASN A 100 -3.63 9.09 4.66
CA ASN A 100 -4.60 8.21 5.32
C ASN A 100 -4.42 6.70 5.11
N SER A 101 -3.35 6.24 4.44
CA SER A 101 -3.04 4.81 4.28
C SER A 101 -3.22 4.02 5.58
N LEU A 102 -2.66 4.50 6.71
CA LEU A 102 -2.84 3.88 8.02
C LEU A 102 -4.32 3.81 8.47
N LYS A 103 -5.11 4.86 8.22
CA LYS A 103 -6.54 4.86 8.57
C LYS A 103 -7.31 3.89 7.67
N ASP A 104 -7.05 3.89 6.37
CA ASP A 104 -7.71 3.01 5.41
C ASP A 104 -7.40 1.52 5.68
N TRP A 105 -6.16 1.20 6.06
CA TRP A 105 -5.77 -0.16 6.49
C TRP A 105 -6.48 -0.59 7.79
N TYR A 106 -6.63 0.31 8.76
CA TYR A 106 -7.35 0.04 10.00
C TYR A 106 -8.85 -0.13 9.77
N ASP A 107 -9.49 0.83 9.09
CA ASP A 107 -10.92 0.83 8.82
C ASP A 107 -11.34 -0.39 8.00
N SER A 108 -10.54 -0.77 6.99
CA SER A 108 -10.83 -1.96 6.18
C SER A 108 -10.56 -3.28 6.91
N GLY A 109 -9.69 -3.30 7.93
CA GLY A 109 -9.56 -4.44 8.84
C GLY A 109 -10.73 -4.56 9.80
N LEU A 110 -11.26 -3.42 10.27
CA LEU A 110 -12.46 -3.34 11.11
C LEU A 110 -13.74 -3.71 10.35
N GLU A 111 -13.82 -3.39 9.06
CA GLU A 111 -14.89 -3.82 8.16
C GLU A 111 -14.92 -5.35 8.00
N ASP A 112 -13.77 -5.97 7.72
CA ASP A 112 -13.66 -7.44 7.65
C ASP A 112 -14.04 -8.10 8.99
N PHE A 113 -13.61 -7.53 10.13
CA PHE A 113 -13.93 -8.06 11.45
C PHE A 113 -15.44 -8.07 11.71
N ARG A 114 -16.12 -6.96 11.45
CA ARG A 114 -17.59 -6.85 11.56
C ARG A 114 -18.32 -7.79 10.59
N GLN A 115 -17.77 -7.98 9.40
CA GLN A 115 -18.30 -8.97 8.45
C GLN A 115 -18.15 -10.39 9.00
N ALA A 116 -17.04 -10.71 9.69
CA ALA A 116 -16.85 -12.00 10.31
C ALA A 116 -17.85 -12.27 11.45
N GLU A 117 -18.10 -11.27 12.31
CA GLU A 117 -19.14 -11.33 13.34
C GLU A 117 -20.51 -11.65 12.72
N TYR A 118 -20.96 -10.85 11.75
CA TYR A 118 -22.25 -11.03 11.06
C TYR A 118 -22.37 -12.38 10.35
N LEU A 119 -21.30 -12.85 9.68
CA LEU A 119 -21.30 -14.16 9.02
C LEU A 119 -21.30 -15.31 10.05
N CYS A 120 -20.69 -15.14 11.22
CA CYS A 120 -20.71 -16.14 12.28
C CYS A 120 -22.10 -16.25 12.90
N GLU A 121 -22.75 -15.12 13.20
CA GLU A 121 -24.15 -15.08 13.67
C GLU A 121 -25.12 -15.72 12.67
N GLY A 122 -24.90 -15.51 11.37
CA GLY A 122 -25.68 -16.14 10.29
C GLY A 122 -25.36 -17.61 10.02
N GLY A 123 -24.42 -18.24 10.75
CA GLY A 123 -24.01 -19.64 10.55
C GLY A 123 -23.12 -19.88 9.31
N PHE A 124 -22.64 -18.82 8.65
CA PHE A 124 -21.78 -18.89 7.46
C PHE A 124 -20.29 -19.03 7.82
N TYR A 125 -19.95 -20.03 8.64
CA TYR A 125 -18.64 -20.16 9.28
C TYR A 125 -17.43 -20.10 8.34
N ARG A 126 -17.51 -20.71 7.14
CA ARG A 126 -16.44 -20.63 6.11
C ARG A 126 -16.20 -19.20 5.61
N GLY A 127 -17.25 -18.39 5.55
CA GLY A 127 -17.17 -16.96 5.26
C GLY A 127 -16.59 -16.18 6.45
N ALA A 128 -17.09 -16.44 7.66
CA ALA A 128 -16.60 -15.82 8.88
C ALA A 128 -15.10 -16.04 9.10
N CYS A 129 -14.62 -17.28 8.98
CA CYS A 129 -13.19 -17.62 9.05
C CYS A 129 -12.35 -16.86 8.01
N PHE A 130 -12.85 -16.68 6.79
CA PHE A 130 -12.13 -15.90 5.77
C PHE A 130 -12.08 -14.41 6.11
N SER A 131 -13.20 -13.81 6.55
CA SER A 131 -13.22 -12.41 6.96
C SER A 131 -12.32 -12.16 8.19
N CYS A 132 -12.30 -13.07 9.17
CA CYS A 132 -11.29 -13.07 10.25
C CYS A 132 -9.85 -13.10 9.71
N GLN A 133 -9.55 -13.99 8.75
CA GLN A 133 -8.22 -14.07 8.12
C GLN A 133 -7.82 -12.73 7.47
N GLN A 134 -8.75 -12.05 6.79
CA GLN A 134 -8.47 -10.75 6.17
C GLN A 134 -8.30 -9.63 7.21
N ALA A 135 -9.14 -9.59 8.25
CA ALA A 135 -9.01 -8.66 9.37
C ALA A 135 -7.63 -8.74 10.03
N ILE A 136 -7.19 -9.95 10.41
CA ILE A 136 -5.87 -10.18 11.00
C ILE A 136 -4.76 -9.72 10.05
N LYS A 137 -4.83 -10.07 8.75
CA LYS A 137 -3.85 -9.64 7.73
C LYS A 137 -3.77 -8.12 7.61
N LYS A 138 -4.90 -7.41 7.63
CA LYS A 138 -4.97 -5.95 7.54
C LYS A 138 -4.46 -5.28 8.81
N PHE A 139 -4.81 -5.79 10.00
CA PHE A 139 -4.33 -5.23 11.28
C PHE A 139 -2.81 -5.41 11.47
N ILE A 140 -2.23 -6.58 11.15
CA ILE A 140 -0.76 -6.75 11.24
C ILE A 140 -0.05 -5.79 10.27
N LYS A 141 -0.55 -5.66 9.02
CA LYS A 141 -0.01 -4.70 8.04
C LYS A 141 -0.16 -3.25 8.50
N TRP A 142 -1.27 -2.89 9.14
CA TRP A 142 -1.47 -1.56 9.72
C TRP A 142 -0.42 -1.22 10.79
N ILE A 143 -0.15 -2.14 11.73
CA ILE A 143 0.85 -1.93 12.79
C ILE A 143 2.27 -1.84 12.18
N LEU A 144 2.58 -2.70 11.21
CA LEU A 144 3.85 -2.66 10.46
C LEU A 144 4.05 -1.32 9.74
N LEU A 145 3.05 -0.84 9.00
CA LEU A 145 3.08 0.46 8.32
C LEU A 145 3.25 1.61 9.33
N LYS A 146 2.63 1.52 10.51
CA LYS A 146 2.78 2.50 11.60
C LYS A 146 4.22 2.50 12.18
N LYS A 147 4.93 1.38 12.09
CA LYS A 147 6.37 1.24 12.41
C LYS A 147 7.31 1.54 11.23
N GLY A 148 6.80 1.98 10.08
CA GLY A 148 7.60 2.41 8.93
C GLY A 148 8.00 1.30 7.94
N TRP A 149 7.36 0.13 7.99
CA TRP A 149 7.55 -0.92 6.98
C TRP A 149 7.07 -0.48 5.59
N GLU A 150 7.80 -0.84 4.53
CA GLU A 150 7.34 -0.67 3.14
C GLU A 150 6.43 -1.86 2.73
N LEU A 151 5.26 -1.56 2.16
CA LEU A 151 4.24 -2.58 1.88
C LEU A 151 4.68 -3.63 0.83
N GLU A 152 4.92 -4.86 1.26
CA GLU A 152 5.16 -6.00 0.36
C GLU A 152 3.86 -6.76 -0.01
N LYS A 153 3.85 -7.40 -1.19
CA LYS A 153 2.81 -8.35 -1.62
C LYS A 153 2.94 -9.69 -0.87
N ILE A 154 2.55 -9.68 0.41
CA ILE A 154 2.56 -10.86 1.28
C ILE A 154 1.12 -11.27 1.61
N HIS A 155 0.86 -12.58 1.48
CA HIS A 155 -0.44 -13.21 1.73
C HIS A 155 -0.40 -14.30 2.82
N SER A 156 0.73 -14.51 3.49
CA SER A 156 0.86 -15.46 4.63
C SER A 156 0.88 -14.70 5.96
N ILE A 157 0.12 -15.19 6.96
CA ILE A 157 0.21 -14.74 8.36
C ILE A 157 1.60 -15.01 8.92
N ARG A 158 2.10 -16.23 8.80
CA ARG A 158 3.42 -16.64 9.30
C ARG A 158 4.54 -15.70 8.83
N ARG A 159 4.54 -15.34 7.53
CA ARG A 159 5.51 -14.35 7.01
C ARG A 159 5.27 -12.92 7.52
N LEU A 160 4.03 -12.50 7.78
CA LEU A 160 3.75 -11.19 8.38
C LEU A 160 4.18 -11.11 9.85
N VAL A 161 4.03 -12.18 10.63
CA VAL A 161 4.50 -12.26 12.03
C VAL A 161 6.03 -12.20 12.10
N VAL A 162 6.74 -12.98 11.28
CA VAL A 162 8.22 -12.92 11.18
C VAL A 162 8.74 -11.54 10.73
N ILE A 163 7.93 -10.74 10.04
CA ILE A 163 8.27 -9.33 9.76
C ILE A 163 7.93 -8.45 10.96
N ALA A 164 6.78 -8.65 11.62
CA ALA A 164 6.38 -7.92 12.82
C ALA A 164 7.44 -7.99 13.93
N GLU A 165 8.04 -9.15 14.16
CA GLU A 165 9.14 -9.35 15.11
C GLU A 165 10.36 -8.45 14.81
N LYS A 166 10.72 -8.29 13.53
CA LYS A 166 11.82 -7.41 13.09
C LYS A 166 11.54 -5.91 13.31
N PHE A 167 10.28 -5.54 13.55
CA PHE A 167 9.83 -4.19 13.90
C PHE A 167 9.46 -4.06 15.41
N GLU A 168 9.87 -5.03 16.23
CA GLU A 168 9.58 -5.11 17.67
C GLU A 168 8.07 -5.10 17.97
N ILE A 169 7.28 -5.77 17.13
CA ILE A 169 5.85 -5.99 17.32
C ILE A 169 5.64 -7.45 17.70
N HIS A 170 5.24 -7.70 18.94
CA HIS A 170 4.73 -9.01 19.33
C HIS A 170 3.30 -9.18 18.82
N VAL A 171 3.07 -10.23 18.02
CA VAL A 171 1.73 -10.69 17.61
C VAL A 171 1.45 -11.96 18.43
N PRO A 172 0.41 -12.00 19.28
CA PRO A 172 0.12 -13.14 20.14
C PRO A 172 -0.61 -14.24 19.34
N LEU A 173 0.14 -14.94 18.49
CA LEU A 173 -0.32 -16.12 17.75
C LEU A 173 0.70 -17.25 17.90
N GLN A 174 0.22 -18.45 18.16
CA GLN A 174 1.02 -19.69 18.19
C GLN A 174 1.24 -20.24 16.77
N ASP A 175 2.20 -21.15 16.61
CA ASP A 175 2.54 -21.73 15.31
C ASP A 175 1.35 -22.46 14.67
N GLU A 176 0.62 -23.23 15.47
CA GLU A 176 -0.57 -23.98 15.06
C GLU A 176 -1.70 -23.05 14.62
N GLU A 177 -1.88 -21.92 15.31
CA GLU A 177 -2.87 -20.89 14.96
C GLU A 177 -2.51 -20.22 13.62
N MET A 178 -1.23 -19.89 13.41
CA MET A 178 -0.77 -19.29 12.16
C MET A 178 -0.99 -20.22 10.96
N ASP A 179 -0.68 -21.52 11.12
CA ASP A 179 -0.85 -22.51 10.06
C ASP A 179 -2.33 -22.79 9.78
N PHE A 180 -3.18 -22.88 10.81
CA PHE A 180 -4.63 -22.94 10.65
C PHE A 180 -5.15 -21.71 9.89
N ILE A 181 -4.78 -20.49 10.30
CA ILE A 181 -5.27 -19.26 9.68
C ILE A 181 -4.81 -19.13 8.21
N ASP A 182 -3.60 -19.56 7.86
CA ASP A 182 -3.17 -19.58 6.45
C ASP A 182 -3.86 -20.69 5.63
N SER A 183 -4.26 -21.81 6.25
CA SER A 183 -5.02 -22.89 5.58
C SER A 183 -6.41 -22.45 5.07
N ILE A 184 -7.06 -21.48 5.74
CA ILE A 184 -8.40 -20.95 5.39
C ILE A 184 -8.46 -20.47 3.92
N TYR A 185 -7.34 -20.03 3.36
CA TYR A 185 -7.29 -19.59 1.96
C TYR A 185 -7.37 -20.76 0.96
N LYS A 186 -6.74 -21.90 1.29
CA LYS A 186 -6.61 -23.10 0.45
C LYS A 186 -7.94 -23.82 0.27
N GLY A 187 -8.62 -24.08 1.39
CA GLY A 187 -9.91 -24.78 1.42
C GLY A 187 -11.07 -24.11 0.69
N ARG A 188 -10.85 -23.00 -0.05
CA ARG A 188 -11.91 -22.42 -0.90
C ARG A 188 -12.10 -23.12 -2.24
N TYR A 189 -11.06 -23.74 -2.79
CA TYR A 189 -11.20 -24.49 -4.04
C TYR A 189 -11.67 -25.91 -3.72
N SER A 190 -12.83 -26.29 -4.25
CA SER A 190 -13.49 -27.59 -4.04
C SER A 190 -12.73 -28.80 -4.63
N GLY A 191 -11.51 -28.61 -5.15
CA GLY A 191 -10.62 -29.67 -5.60
C GLY A 191 -9.58 -30.12 -4.57
N GLU A 192 -9.32 -29.35 -3.50
CA GLU A 192 -8.28 -29.71 -2.50
C GLU A 192 -8.80 -30.56 -1.33
N GLU A 193 -10.12 -30.58 -1.10
CA GLU A 193 -10.76 -31.37 -0.03
C GLU A 193 -10.73 -32.90 -0.29
N GLY A 194 -10.32 -33.35 -1.49
CA GLY A 194 -10.30 -34.76 -1.91
C GLY A 194 -8.94 -35.45 -1.95
N ALA A 195 -7.84 -34.78 -1.60
CA ALA A 195 -6.48 -35.27 -1.86
C ALA A 195 -5.72 -35.87 -0.65
N SER A 196 -6.42 -36.14 0.47
CA SER A 196 -5.82 -36.68 1.70
C SER A 196 -6.61 -37.88 2.28
N ALA A 197 -7.09 -38.76 1.40
CA ALA A 197 -7.75 -40.01 1.75
C ALA A 197 -7.16 -41.21 0.96
N THR A 198 -5.87 -41.45 1.19
CA THR A 198 -5.12 -42.68 0.86
C THR A 198 -4.05 -42.89 1.92
#